data_AF-A0A2P4WYU8-F1
#
_entry.id   AF-A0A2P4WYU8-F1
#
_cell.length_a   1.000
_cell.length_b   1.000
_cell.length_c   1.000
_cell.angle_alpha   90.00
_cell.angle_beta   90.00
_cell.angle_gamma   90.00
#
_symmetry.space_group_name_H-M   'P 1'
#
loop_
_entity.id
_entity.type
_entity.pdbx_description
1 polymer ?
#
loop_
_entity_poly.entity_id
_entity_poly.type
_entity_poly.pdbx_seq_one_letter_code
_entity_poly.pdbx_strand_id
1 'polypeptide(L)'
;MAMNAKQSAALIALAREKKLFLMEGMWTRFFPSIRFVRKLLNDHEIGEVRHVHAEIGYPFPKDEARLWKNELGGGGLLDIGIYPLAFATMVFGTEPEKVTSTGTLNDGGVDVHNSVTLHYSDLRFATIEYSMLVQLSETVTISGTTGRIHIHTPAHLATEVSVIRSVGPGKEESKTTQFAWPDADNGYSGFLHEGEAVTKAIQTNQLEAEEYSLDESLGIMTIMDKIRKDIGLVSVLDVIPVLVALDTLVIMTSINTRPLRWGILGCGRISHTFASNVKPLETAIFHACAARSLDKAQEFATKHNIPHAYDSYEALCSDLEVDVVYIGTIHPTHCKLALLALNHGKHVLVEKPMAMNVKEAEAVIKLAQQKHLFFMEGMWARFFPAIRFVRQLIDQGGIGDVHHVHSAFGVPFKGDNDRIWKKELGGGGLLDIGIYVIASATMVLGFEPENVTSAGKLNDKVEYSTLTKLSETVTISGSKGRIFIQPPAHATMEISVVTYDEFGKETEKTLRFPWPNPNDHHSGFLYEAEAVTEAIHNNQIERSEYSHAESLGIMKIMDQIRHNLGLVYTADTP
;
A
#
# COMPACT_ATOMS: atom_id res chain seq x y z
N MET A 1 -16.34 -3.51 -3.04
CA MET A 1 -15.52 -2.35 -3.48
C MET A 1 -14.11 -2.35 -2.90
N ALA A 2 -13.93 -2.61 -1.60
CA ALA A 2 -12.61 -2.70 -0.96
C ALA A 2 -12.67 -3.64 0.26
N MET A 3 -11.57 -3.84 0.98
CA MET A 3 -11.51 -4.78 2.10
C MET A 3 -11.93 -4.19 3.45
N ASN A 4 -11.97 -2.87 3.64
CA ASN A 4 -12.42 -2.22 4.89
C ASN A 4 -12.85 -0.76 4.65
N ALA A 5 -13.38 -0.10 5.69
CA ALA A 5 -13.95 1.25 5.56
C ALA A 5 -12.87 2.29 5.22
N LYS A 6 -11.64 2.12 5.73
CA LYS A 6 -10.51 3.01 5.41
C LYS A 6 -10.16 2.95 3.91
N GLN A 7 -10.10 1.74 3.34
CA GLN A 7 -9.83 1.57 1.90
C GLN A 7 -10.96 2.15 1.05
N SER A 8 -12.21 1.88 1.45
CA SER A 8 -13.41 2.40 0.78
C SER A 8 -13.42 3.93 0.78
N ALA A 9 -13.15 4.55 1.93
CA ALA A 9 -13.07 6.01 2.06
C ALA A 9 -11.98 6.62 1.18
N ALA A 10 -10.81 5.98 1.06
CA ALA A 10 -9.73 6.44 0.19
C ALA A 10 -10.12 6.41 -1.29
N LEU A 11 -10.74 5.33 -1.76
CA LEU A 11 -11.23 5.20 -3.15
C LEU A 11 -12.33 6.24 -3.45
N ILE A 12 -13.28 6.42 -2.54
CA ILE A 12 -14.36 7.40 -2.66
C ILE A 12 -13.79 8.82 -2.71
N ALA A 13 -12.86 9.15 -1.82
CA ALA A 13 -12.22 10.45 -1.79
C ALA A 13 -11.49 10.76 -3.11
N LEU A 14 -10.74 9.78 -3.64
CA LEU A 14 -10.04 9.90 -4.92
C LEU A 14 -11.00 10.09 -6.09
N ALA A 15 -12.08 9.30 -6.17
CA ALA A 15 -13.08 9.42 -7.23
C ALA A 15 -13.77 10.80 -7.19
N ARG A 16 -14.14 11.27 -5.99
CA ARG A 16 -14.72 12.61 -5.77
C ARG A 16 -13.75 13.73 -6.15
N GLU A 17 -12.47 13.61 -5.77
CA GLU A 17 -11.41 14.57 -6.13
C GLU A 17 -11.23 14.67 -7.65
N LYS A 18 -11.15 13.51 -8.33
CA LYS A 18 -10.97 13.44 -9.78
C LYS A 18 -12.25 13.68 -10.58
N LYS A 19 -13.40 13.81 -9.91
CA LYS A 19 -14.73 13.91 -10.52
C LYS A 19 -15.00 12.77 -11.51
N LEU A 20 -14.63 11.55 -11.11
CA LEU A 20 -14.86 10.33 -11.87
C LEU A 20 -16.04 9.55 -11.27
N PHE A 21 -16.75 8.82 -12.12
CA PHE A 21 -17.79 7.90 -11.69
C PHE A 21 -17.16 6.74 -10.90
N LEU A 22 -17.74 6.42 -9.73
CA LEU A 22 -17.41 5.24 -8.95
C LEU A 22 -18.71 4.63 -8.41
N MET A 23 -18.79 3.30 -8.43
CA MET A 23 -19.91 2.56 -7.83
C MET A 23 -19.40 1.18 -7.39
N GLU A 24 -19.86 0.72 -6.23
CA GLU A 24 -19.67 -0.67 -5.83
C GLU A 24 -20.62 -1.59 -6.60
N GLY A 25 -20.10 -2.71 -7.11
CA GLY A 25 -20.90 -3.72 -7.80
C GLY A 25 -21.87 -4.43 -6.84
N MET A 26 -23.08 -3.90 -6.70
CA MET A 26 -24.16 -4.41 -5.87
C MET A 26 -25.42 -4.59 -6.71
N TRP A 27 -25.28 -5.36 -7.78
CA TRP A 27 -26.30 -5.65 -8.79
C TRP A 27 -27.71 -5.91 -8.25
N THR A 28 -27.87 -6.61 -7.12
CA THR A 28 -29.17 -6.83 -6.44
C THR A 28 -29.98 -5.55 -6.26
N ARG A 29 -29.33 -4.39 -6.03
CA ARG A 29 -29.98 -3.09 -5.88
C ARG A 29 -30.77 -2.62 -7.11
N PHE A 30 -30.39 -3.09 -8.29
CA PHE A 30 -30.91 -2.57 -9.56
C PHE A 30 -32.05 -3.42 -10.13
N PHE A 31 -32.38 -4.53 -9.48
CA PHE A 31 -33.39 -5.46 -9.99
C PHE A 31 -34.79 -4.86 -9.95
N PRO A 32 -35.65 -5.16 -10.95
CA PRO A 32 -37.04 -4.71 -10.97
C PRO A 32 -37.82 -5.09 -9.70
N SER A 33 -37.58 -6.30 -9.18
CA SER A 33 -38.16 -6.78 -7.92
C SER A 33 -37.76 -5.90 -6.73
N ILE A 34 -36.51 -5.49 -6.64
CA ILE A 34 -36.00 -4.65 -5.53
C ILE A 34 -36.45 -3.19 -5.69
N ARG A 35 -36.55 -2.67 -6.92
CA ARG A 35 -37.23 -1.39 -7.20
C ARG A 35 -38.69 -1.43 -6.76
N PHE A 36 -39.39 -2.53 -7.00
CA PHE A 36 -40.75 -2.74 -6.53
C PHE A 36 -40.84 -2.79 -4.99
N VAL A 37 -39.93 -3.50 -4.31
CA VAL A 37 -39.85 -3.50 -2.83
C VAL A 37 -39.67 -2.08 -2.29
N ARG A 38 -38.74 -1.29 -2.84
CA ARG A 38 -38.58 0.13 -2.43
C ARG A 38 -39.85 0.94 -2.64
N LYS A 39 -40.56 0.71 -3.75
CA LYS A 39 -41.85 1.34 -3.99
C LYS A 39 -42.86 1.00 -2.90
N LEU A 40 -43.01 -0.29 -2.55
CA LEU A 40 -43.93 -0.74 -1.50
C LEU A 40 -43.60 -0.14 -0.13
N LEU A 41 -42.31 0.02 0.19
CA LEU A 41 -41.85 0.66 1.42
C LEU A 41 -42.19 2.16 1.43
N ASN A 42 -41.93 2.86 0.32
CA ASN A 42 -42.26 4.29 0.16
C ASN A 42 -43.77 4.55 0.19
N ASP A 43 -44.57 3.61 -0.31
CA ASP A 43 -46.03 3.68 -0.30
C ASP A 43 -46.63 3.27 1.06
N HIS A 44 -45.81 2.88 2.05
CA HIS A 44 -46.23 2.39 3.37
C HIS A 44 -47.19 1.19 3.34
N GLU A 45 -47.02 0.29 2.36
CA GLU A 45 -47.96 -0.82 2.10
C GLU A 45 -48.01 -1.89 3.21
N ILE A 46 -47.05 -1.86 4.14
CA ILE A 46 -46.97 -2.72 5.34
C ILE A 46 -46.94 -1.92 6.65
N GLY A 47 -47.25 -0.62 6.59
CA GLY A 47 -47.19 0.28 7.74
C GLY A 47 -45.75 0.61 8.17
N GLU A 48 -45.57 0.91 9.46
CA GLU A 48 -44.26 1.25 10.01
C GLU A 48 -43.38 0.00 10.09
N VAL A 49 -42.23 0.01 9.42
CA VAL A 49 -41.30 -1.13 9.40
C VAL A 49 -40.58 -1.25 10.74
N ARG A 50 -40.61 -2.44 11.35
CA ARG A 50 -40.00 -2.71 12.67
C ARG A 50 -38.87 -3.71 12.63
N HIS A 51 -38.88 -4.61 11.65
CA HIS A 51 -37.88 -5.68 11.58
C HIS A 51 -37.52 -6.05 10.14
N VAL A 52 -36.23 -6.33 9.91
CA VAL A 52 -35.74 -6.99 8.70
C VAL A 52 -35.02 -8.26 9.12
N HIS A 53 -35.42 -9.39 8.53
CA HIS A 53 -34.67 -10.64 8.61
C HIS A 53 -34.16 -11.00 7.22
N ALA A 54 -32.87 -11.27 7.08
CA ALA A 54 -32.26 -11.62 5.81
C ALA A 54 -31.19 -12.68 6.03
N GLU A 55 -31.24 -13.76 5.26
CA GLU A 55 -30.25 -14.83 5.36
C GLU A 55 -29.74 -15.24 3.98
N ILE A 56 -28.50 -15.68 3.92
CA ILE A 56 -27.92 -16.31 2.73
C ILE A 56 -26.90 -17.36 3.12
N GLY A 57 -26.98 -18.56 2.55
CA GLY A 57 -25.96 -19.54 2.82
C GLY A 57 -26.09 -20.76 1.95
N TYR A 58 -24.94 -21.30 1.58
CA TYR A 58 -24.80 -22.53 0.82
C TYR A 58 -23.39 -23.11 1.07
N PRO A 59 -23.19 -24.42 0.89
CA PRO A 59 -21.89 -25.05 1.13
C PRO A 59 -20.89 -24.69 0.02
N PHE A 60 -19.82 -23.98 0.37
CA PHE A 60 -18.80 -23.58 -0.59
C PHE A 60 -17.82 -24.73 -0.90
N PRO A 61 -17.28 -24.84 -2.13
CA PRO A 61 -16.24 -25.81 -2.46
C PRO A 61 -14.97 -25.55 -1.65
N LYS A 62 -14.45 -26.58 -0.97
CA LYS A 62 -13.26 -26.45 -0.09
C LYS A 62 -11.95 -26.19 -0.84
N ASP A 63 -11.92 -26.48 -2.14
CA ASP A 63 -10.77 -26.31 -3.02
C ASP A 63 -10.64 -24.89 -3.60
N GLU A 64 -11.66 -24.03 -3.41
CA GLU A 64 -11.62 -22.64 -3.87
C GLU A 64 -10.85 -21.74 -2.88
N ALA A 65 -9.52 -21.74 -2.99
CA ALA A 65 -8.62 -21.05 -2.07
C ALA A 65 -8.98 -19.57 -1.79
N ARG A 66 -9.54 -18.85 -2.78
CA ARG A 66 -9.99 -17.45 -2.66
C ARG A 66 -10.96 -17.25 -1.50
N LEU A 67 -11.83 -18.22 -1.24
CA LEU A 67 -12.93 -18.10 -0.28
C LEU A 67 -12.51 -18.45 1.15
N TRP A 68 -11.49 -19.30 1.31
CA TRP A 68 -11.13 -19.90 2.59
C TRP A 68 -9.87 -19.33 3.25
N LYS A 69 -9.23 -18.35 2.61
CA LYS A 69 -7.94 -17.79 3.03
C LYS A 69 -7.99 -16.28 3.23
N ASN A 70 -7.54 -15.83 4.39
CA ASN A 70 -7.59 -14.43 4.78
C ASN A 70 -6.65 -13.56 3.92
N GLU A 71 -5.48 -14.09 3.52
CA GLU A 71 -4.53 -13.39 2.67
C GLU A 71 -5.06 -13.08 1.25
N LEU A 72 -6.13 -13.76 0.81
CA LEU A 72 -6.79 -13.52 -0.47
C LEU A 72 -8.08 -12.69 -0.34
N GLY A 73 -8.38 -12.21 0.87
CA GLY A 73 -9.62 -11.49 1.17
C GLY A 73 -10.88 -12.36 1.18
N GLY A 74 -10.74 -13.66 1.46
CA GLY A 74 -11.86 -14.58 1.59
C GLY A 74 -12.71 -14.36 2.85
N GLY A 75 -13.78 -15.15 2.98
CA GLY A 75 -14.71 -15.11 4.11
C GLY A 75 -16.16 -14.86 3.69
N GLY A 76 -17.07 -15.37 4.50
CA GLY A 76 -18.50 -15.31 4.24
C GLY A 76 -19.02 -13.88 4.23
N LEU A 77 -18.53 -13.02 5.13
CA LEU A 77 -19.01 -11.65 5.27
C LEU A 77 -18.81 -10.82 4.00
N LEU A 78 -17.59 -10.87 3.43
CA LEU A 78 -17.21 -10.06 2.27
C LEU A 78 -17.80 -10.60 0.96
N ASP A 79 -18.07 -11.90 0.88
CA ASP A 79 -18.59 -12.54 -0.33
C ASP A 79 -20.13 -12.55 -0.36
N ILE A 80 -20.77 -13.18 0.62
CA ILE A 80 -22.24 -13.37 0.65
C ILE A 80 -22.95 -12.60 1.77
N GLY A 81 -22.31 -12.41 2.93
CA GLY A 81 -22.90 -11.72 4.09
C GLY A 81 -23.23 -10.25 3.82
N ILE A 82 -22.63 -9.66 2.79
CA ILE A 82 -22.94 -8.32 2.31
C ILE A 82 -24.37 -8.19 1.77
N TYR A 83 -24.96 -9.24 1.19
CA TYR A 83 -26.32 -9.16 0.61
C TYR A 83 -27.41 -8.99 1.69
N PRO A 84 -27.45 -9.80 2.77
CA PRO A 84 -28.32 -9.52 3.90
C PRO A 84 -28.13 -8.13 4.52
N LEU A 85 -26.88 -7.67 4.67
CA LEU A 85 -26.58 -6.31 5.13
C LEU A 85 -27.14 -5.25 4.20
N ALA A 86 -27.01 -5.45 2.88
CA ALA A 86 -27.60 -4.57 1.89
C ALA A 86 -29.12 -4.51 2.05
N PHE A 87 -29.82 -5.62 2.27
CA PHE A 87 -31.27 -5.55 2.52
C PHE A 87 -31.63 -4.76 3.80
N ALA A 88 -30.92 -4.97 4.90
CA ALA A 88 -31.15 -4.24 6.14
C ALA A 88 -30.92 -2.73 5.98
N THR A 89 -29.81 -2.36 5.35
CA THR A 89 -29.42 -0.94 5.15
C THR A 89 -30.27 -0.22 4.12
N MET A 90 -30.85 -0.93 3.14
CA MET A 90 -31.85 -0.36 2.23
C MET A 90 -33.09 0.14 2.96
N VAL A 91 -33.46 -0.54 4.05
CA VAL A 91 -34.70 -0.30 4.78
C VAL A 91 -34.49 0.69 5.92
N PHE A 92 -33.38 0.59 6.65
CA PHE A 92 -33.13 1.38 7.85
C PHE A 92 -31.98 2.39 7.75
N GLY A 93 -31.26 2.40 6.62
CA GLY A 93 -30.02 3.17 6.46
C GLY A 93 -28.81 2.50 7.10
N THR A 94 -27.68 3.19 7.10
CA THR A 94 -26.37 2.63 7.49
C THR A 94 -25.92 3.02 8.91
N GLU A 95 -26.82 3.59 9.72
CA GLU A 95 -26.50 4.11 11.06
C GLU A 95 -27.22 3.34 12.18
N PRO A 96 -26.90 2.05 12.42
CA PRO A 96 -27.38 1.35 13.59
C PRO A 96 -26.73 1.93 14.86
N GLU A 97 -27.52 2.12 15.92
CA GLU A 97 -27.06 2.52 17.26
C GLU A 97 -26.17 1.45 17.89
N LYS A 98 -26.43 0.16 17.57
CA LYS A 98 -25.65 -0.96 18.07
C LYS A 98 -25.59 -2.09 17.05
N VAL A 99 -24.41 -2.69 16.91
CA VAL A 99 -24.15 -3.92 16.16
C VAL A 99 -23.71 -4.98 17.15
N THR A 100 -24.20 -6.20 17.02
CA THR A 100 -23.74 -7.36 17.81
C THR A 100 -23.67 -8.55 16.90
N SER A 101 -22.54 -9.26 16.90
CA SER A 101 -22.34 -10.43 16.04
C SER A 101 -21.76 -11.62 16.79
N THR A 102 -22.02 -12.83 16.27
CA THR A 102 -21.45 -14.08 16.77
C THR A 102 -21.23 -15.02 15.60
N GLY A 103 -19.97 -15.36 15.35
CA GLY A 103 -19.54 -16.19 14.24
C GLY A 103 -18.29 -16.99 14.57
N THR A 104 -17.83 -17.77 13.58
CA THR A 104 -16.64 -18.64 13.74
C THR A 104 -15.67 -18.39 12.60
N LEU A 105 -14.37 -18.39 12.92
CA LEU A 105 -13.30 -18.39 11.93
C LEU A 105 -12.85 -19.83 11.60
N ASN A 106 -12.44 -20.08 10.37
CA ASN A 106 -11.72 -21.30 10.03
C ASN A 106 -10.22 -21.19 10.36
N ASP A 107 -9.47 -22.28 10.12
CA ASP A 107 -8.01 -22.32 10.28
C ASP A 107 -7.26 -21.37 9.31
N GLY A 108 -7.91 -20.95 8.22
CA GLY A 108 -7.40 -19.97 7.26
C GLY A 108 -7.62 -18.51 7.70
N GLY A 109 -8.21 -18.28 8.88
CA GLY A 109 -8.43 -16.97 9.46
C GLY A 109 -9.56 -16.15 8.83
N VAL A 110 -10.51 -16.80 8.13
CA VAL A 110 -11.71 -16.15 7.58
C VAL A 110 -12.97 -16.62 8.28
N ASP A 111 -14.01 -15.79 8.30
CA ASP A 111 -15.30 -16.17 8.86
C ASP A 111 -16.05 -17.13 7.93
N VAL A 112 -16.65 -18.18 8.50
CA VAL A 112 -17.37 -19.22 7.74
C VAL A 112 -18.88 -19.19 7.94
N HIS A 113 -19.34 -18.60 9.03
CA HIS A 113 -20.75 -18.29 9.29
C HIS A 113 -20.85 -17.20 10.37
N ASN A 114 -21.98 -16.49 10.41
CA ASN A 114 -22.25 -15.48 11.42
C ASN A 114 -23.75 -15.23 11.59
N SER A 115 -24.14 -14.78 12.77
CA SER A 115 -25.46 -14.19 13.07
C SER A 115 -25.24 -12.81 13.66
N VAL A 116 -25.90 -11.80 13.10
CA VAL A 116 -25.72 -10.39 13.44
C VAL A 116 -27.06 -9.74 13.75
N THR A 117 -27.10 -8.97 14.83
CA THR A 117 -28.23 -8.08 15.16
C THR A 117 -27.80 -6.62 15.03
N LEU A 118 -28.57 -5.85 14.27
CA LEU A 118 -28.43 -4.40 14.11
C LEU A 118 -29.59 -3.71 14.83
N HIS A 119 -29.31 -2.91 15.84
CA HIS A 119 -30.32 -2.09 16.52
C HIS A 119 -30.31 -0.68 15.95
N TYR A 120 -31.49 -0.15 15.64
CA TYR A 120 -31.70 1.20 15.17
C TYR A 120 -32.61 1.96 16.13
N SER A 121 -32.65 3.27 15.97
CA SER A 121 -33.62 4.13 16.67
C SER A 121 -35.07 3.72 16.38
N ASP A 122 -36.00 4.22 17.19
CA ASP A 122 -37.45 4.01 17.03
C ASP A 122 -37.88 2.54 17.12
N LEU A 123 -37.23 1.75 17.98
CA LEU A 123 -37.57 0.34 18.24
C LEU A 123 -37.50 -0.52 16.96
N ARG A 124 -36.57 -0.21 16.06
CA ARG A 124 -36.32 -0.94 14.81
C ARG A 124 -35.07 -1.80 14.97
N PHE A 125 -35.06 -2.97 14.39
CA PHE A 125 -33.89 -3.83 14.40
C PHE A 125 -33.83 -4.73 13.16
N ALA A 126 -32.64 -5.22 12.81
CA ALA A 126 -32.48 -6.21 11.77
C ALA A 126 -31.68 -7.41 12.30
N THR A 127 -32.02 -8.61 11.84
CA THR A 127 -31.28 -9.85 12.11
C THR A 127 -30.81 -10.42 10.78
N ILE A 128 -29.51 -10.63 10.65
CA ILE A 128 -28.94 -11.21 9.46
C ILE A 128 -28.08 -12.43 9.76
N GLU A 129 -28.08 -13.36 8.82
CA GLU A 129 -27.35 -14.60 8.93
C GLU A 129 -26.66 -14.90 7.62
N TYR A 130 -25.43 -15.41 7.70
CA TYR A 130 -24.80 -16.01 6.54
C TYR A 130 -23.99 -17.26 6.88
N SER A 131 -23.84 -18.16 5.92
CA SER A 131 -23.08 -19.40 6.09
C SER A 131 -22.48 -19.90 4.78
N MET A 132 -21.18 -20.21 4.81
CA MET A 132 -20.47 -20.93 3.75
C MET A 132 -20.55 -22.47 3.93
N LEU A 133 -21.22 -22.93 5.00
CA LEU A 133 -21.20 -24.32 5.43
C LEU A 133 -22.49 -25.08 5.09
N VAL A 134 -23.61 -24.38 5.05
CA VAL A 134 -24.94 -24.99 4.92
C VAL A 134 -25.84 -24.15 4.03
N GLN A 135 -26.75 -24.83 3.34
CA GLN A 135 -27.85 -24.20 2.62
C GLN A 135 -28.83 -23.58 3.63
N LEU A 136 -29.00 -22.26 3.59
CA LEU A 136 -30.07 -21.55 4.30
C LEU A 136 -31.28 -21.37 3.37
N SER A 137 -32.37 -20.76 3.87
CA SER A 137 -33.56 -20.54 3.02
C SER A 137 -33.32 -19.47 1.95
N GLU A 138 -32.31 -18.61 2.15
CA GLU A 138 -31.94 -17.52 1.24
C GLU A 138 -33.09 -16.55 0.93
N THR A 139 -33.87 -16.20 1.96
CA THR A 139 -35.02 -15.28 1.84
C THR A 139 -34.79 -13.99 2.60
N VAL A 140 -35.60 -12.96 2.29
CA VAL A 140 -35.65 -11.72 3.08
C VAL A 140 -37.09 -11.44 3.48
N THR A 141 -37.31 -11.14 4.75
CA THR A 141 -38.61 -10.72 5.28
C THR A 141 -38.50 -9.34 5.91
N ILE A 142 -39.28 -8.39 5.41
CA ILE A 142 -39.40 -7.04 5.94
C ILE A 142 -40.76 -6.92 6.62
N SER A 143 -40.76 -6.78 7.95
CA SER A 143 -41.98 -6.80 8.77
C SER A 143 -42.33 -5.40 9.25
N GLY A 144 -43.56 -4.98 8.96
CA GLY A 144 -44.15 -3.74 9.43
C GLY A 144 -45.38 -3.97 10.31
N THR A 145 -45.97 -2.88 10.80
CA THR A 145 -47.09 -2.93 11.75
C THR A 145 -48.38 -3.50 11.17
N THR A 146 -48.57 -3.50 9.85
CA THR A 146 -49.81 -3.97 9.20
C THR A 146 -49.57 -5.11 8.20
N GLY A 147 -48.34 -5.56 8.01
CA GLY A 147 -48.01 -6.64 7.09
C GLY A 147 -46.51 -6.91 7.00
N ARG A 148 -46.13 -7.74 6.03
CA ARG A 148 -44.74 -8.04 5.71
C ARG A 148 -44.54 -8.18 4.20
N ILE A 149 -43.35 -7.81 3.74
CA ILE A 149 -42.86 -8.10 2.40
C ILE A 149 -41.93 -9.30 2.51
N HIS A 150 -42.15 -10.31 1.68
CA HIS A 150 -41.31 -11.49 1.57
C HIS A 150 -40.66 -11.52 0.19
N ILE A 151 -39.33 -11.49 0.16
CA ILE A 151 -38.51 -11.62 -1.03
C ILE A 151 -38.04 -13.07 -1.07
N HIS A 152 -38.45 -13.78 -2.12
CA HIS A 152 -38.26 -15.23 -2.22
C HIS A 152 -36.83 -15.61 -2.62
N THR A 153 -36.53 -16.89 -2.42
CA THR A 153 -35.21 -17.48 -2.67
C THR A 153 -34.87 -17.63 -4.16
N PRO A 154 -33.60 -17.40 -4.57
CA PRO A 154 -32.56 -16.77 -3.78
C PRO A 154 -32.77 -15.23 -3.75
N ALA A 155 -32.85 -14.63 -2.56
CA ALA A 155 -33.27 -13.24 -2.42
C ALA A 155 -32.33 -12.22 -3.07
N HIS A 156 -31.03 -12.54 -3.16
CA HIS A 156 -30.05 -11.71 -3.87
C HIS A 156 -30.30 -11.66 -5.38
N LEU A 157 -31.08 -12.60 -5.93
CA LEU A 157 -31.49 -12.67 -7.32
C LEU A 157 -33.02 -12.71 -7.53
N ALA A 158 -33.79 -12.14 -6.61
CA ALA A 158 -35.22 -12.44 -6.50
C ALA A 158 -36.03 -12.07 -7.76
N THR A 159 -36.78 -13.06 -8.26
CA THR A 159 -37.82 -12.89 -9.30
C THR A 159 -39.23 -12.84 -8.73
N GLU A 160 -39.40 -13.09 -7.43
CA GLU A 160 -40.70 -13.15 -6.78
C GLU A 160 -40.71 -12.34 -5.49
N VAL A 161 -41.75 -11.51 -5.33
CA VAL A 161 -42.01 -10.74 -4.11
C VAL A 161 -43.45 -10.91 -3.69
N SER A 162 -43.68 -11.34 -2.45
CA SER A 162 -45.02 -11.41 -1.84
C SER A 162 -45.23 -10.27 -0.84
N VAL A 163 -46.40 -9.64 -0.91
CA VAL A 163 -46.87 -8.71 0.13
C VAL A 163 -47.97 -9.41 0.90
N ILE A 164 -47.77 -9.57 2.21
CA ILE A 164 -48.69 -10.26 3.10
C ILE A 164 -49.23 -9.24 4.09
N ARG A 165 -50.53 -8.93 4.02
CA ARG A 165 -51.18 -7.94 4.88
C ARG A 165 -52.03 -8.61 5.94
N SER A 166 -52.01 -8.06 7.15
CA SER A 166 -52.98 -8.44 8.17
C SER A 166 -54.31 -7.76 7.88
N VAL A 167 -55.36 -8.57 7.73
CA VAL A 167 -56.75 -8.09 7.53
C VAL A 167 -57.63 -8.37 8.76
N GLY A 168 -57.00 -8.72 9.89
CA GLY A 168 -57.64 -9.01 11.16
C GLY A 168 -56.84 -10.01 12.00
N PRO A 169 -57.29 -10.31 13.23
CA PRO A 169 -56.60 -11.26 14.12
C PRO A 169 -56.46 -12.64 13.46
N GLY A 170 -55.21 -13.04 13.20
CA GLY A 170 -54.87 -14.34 12.58
C GLY A 170 -55.28 -14.49 11.11
N LYS A 171 -55.71 -13.41 10.43
CA LYS A 171 -56.08 -13.43 9.00
C LYS A 171 -55.10 -12.62 8.17
N GLU A 172 -54.60 -13.23 7.11
CA GLU A 172 -53.65 -12.64 6.19
C GLU A 172 -54.15 -12.73 4.75
N GLU A 173 -53.92 -11.67 3.98
CA GLU A 173 -54.04 -11.68 2.52
C GLU A 173 -52.65 -11.59 1.91
N SER A 174 -52.31 -12.48 0.99
CA SER A 174 -51.03 -12.50 0.29
C SER A 174 -51.21 -12.18 -1.18
N LYS A 175 -50.40 -11.27 -1.71
CA LYS A 175 -50.28 -11.00 -3.13
C LYS A 175 -48.84 -11.18 -3.56
N THR A 176 -48.61 -12.13 -4.45
CA THR A 176 -47.32 -12.37 -5.10
C THR A 176 -47.23 -11.61 -6.42
N THR A 177 -46.09 -10.97 -6.67
CA THR A 177 -45.72 -10.37 -7.96
C THR A 177 -44.46 -11.05 -8.48
N GLN A 178 -44.49 -11.43 -9.76
CA GLN A 178 -43.39 -12.08 -10.48
C GLN A 178 -42.68 -11.08 -11.38
N PHE A 179 -41.36 -11.22 -11.49
CA PHE A 179 -40.44 -10.39 -12.26
C PHE A 179 -39.59 -11.33 -13.12
N ALA A 180 -39.90 -11.40 -14.42
CA ALA A 180 -39.15 -12.24 -15.33
C ALA A 180 -37.74 -11.68 -15.56
N TRP A 181 -36.76 -12.57 -15.68
CA TRP A 181 -35.43 -12.23 -16.18
C TRP A 181 -35.48 -11.81 -17.65
N PRO A 182 -34.53 -10.97 -18.11
CA PRO A 182 -34.40 -10.61 -19.52
C PRO A 182 -34.23 -11.83 -20.43
N ASP A 183 -33.45 -12.82 -19.99
CA ASP A 183 -33.22 -14.09 -20.68
C ASP A 183 -33.40 -15.29 -19.73
N ALA A 184 -33.70 -16.46 -20.29
CA ALA A 184 -33.76 -17.72 -19.53
C ALA A 184 -32.35 -18.30 -19.31
N ASP A 185 -31.51 -17.57 -18.58
CA ASP A 185 -30.16 -17.99 -18.23
C ASP A 185 -30.00 -18.30 -16.72
N ASN A 186 -28.78 -18.66 -16.30
CA ASN A 186 -28.48 -18.98 -14.91
C ASN A 186 -28.39 -17.73 -13.99
N GLY A 187 -29.08 -16.63 -14.32
CA GLY A 187 -29.15 -15.40 -13.54
C GLY A 187 -28.08 -14.34 -13.87
N TYR A 188 -27.17 -14.61 -14.80
CA TYR A 188 -26.12 -13.66 -15.19
C TYR A 188 -26.65 -12.49 -16.02
N SER A 189 -27.79 -12.65 -16.69
CA SER A 189 -28.51 -11.58 -17.37
C SER A 189 -28.90 -10.43 -16.43
N GLY A 190 -28.91 -10.66 -15.11
CA GLY A 190 -29.15 -9.63 -14.10
C GLY A 190 -28.14 -8.49 -14.06
N PHE A 191 -26.89 -8.74 -14.49
CA PHE A 191 -25.89 -7.69 -14.62
C PHE A 191 -26.32 -6.59 -15.62
N LEU A 192 -27.26 -6.87 -16.52
CA LEU A 192 -27.83 -5.86 -17.41
C LEU A 192 -28.37 -4.65 -16.64
N HIS A 193 -29.09 -4.87 -15.55
CA HIS A 193 -29.71 -3.77 -14.79
C HIS A 193 -28.68 -2.88 -14.10
N GLU A 194 -27.59 -3.47 -13.62
CA GLU A 194 -26.45 -2.72 -13.06
C GLU A 194 -25.72 -1.94 -14.17
N GLY A 195 -25.46 -2.58 -15.30
CA GLY A 195 -24.83 -1.95 -16.47
C GLY A 195 -25.66 -0.79 -17.04
N GLU A 196 -26.98 -0.93 -17.09
CA GLU A 196 -27.91 0.14 -17.48
C GLU A 196 -27.85 1.32 -16.50
N ALA A 197 -27.81 1.05 -15.19
CA ALA A 197 -27.71 2.09 -14.17
C ALA A 197 -26.38 2.85 -14.27
N VAL A 198 -25.25 2.15 -14.42
CA VAL A 198 -23.92 2.74 -14.64
C VAL A 198 -23.92 3.59 -15.92
N THR A 199 -24.44 3.04 -17.02
CA THR A 199 -24.49 3.74 -18.32
C THR A 199 -25.30 5.02 -18.21
N LYS A 200 -26.48 4.96 -17.58
CA LYS A 200 -27.33 6.13 -17.35
C LYS A 200 -26.65 7.17 -16.48
N ALA A 201 -26.01 6.77 -15.38
CA ALA A 201 -25.31 7.68 -14.48
C ALA A 201 -24.19 8.43 -15.20
N ILE A 202 -23.35 7.71 -15.94
CA ILE A 202 -22.25 8.31 -16.73
C ILE A 202 -22.79 9.25 -17.82
N GLN A 203 -23.81 8.83 -18.57
CA GLN A 203 -24.40 9.66 -19.64
C GLN A 203 -25.07 10.93 -19.11
N THR A 204 -25.52 10.93 -17.85
CA THR A 204 -26.13 12.07 -17.18
C THR A 204 -25.16 12.85 -16.29
N ASN A 205 -23.85 12.59 -16.40
CA ASN A 205 -22.77 13.22 -15.61
C ASN A 205 -22.92 13.07 -14.09
N GLN A 206 -23.52 11.97 -13.63
CA GLN A 206 -23.52 11.60 -12.22
C GLN A 206 -22.19 10.95 -11.84
N LEU A 207 -21.74 11.14 -10.59
CA LEU A 207 -20.50 10.57 -10.07
C LEU A 207 -20.69 9.20 -9.38
N GLU A 208 -21.94 8.80 -9.20
CA GLU A 208 -22.39 7.56 -8.56
C GLU A 208 -23.83 7.28 -9.01
N ALA A 209 -24.35 6.07 -8.77
CA ALA A 209 -25.74 5.76 -9.10
C ALA A 209 -26.69 6.22 -8.00
N GLU A 210 -27.85 6.77 -8.40
CA GLU A 210 -28.88 7.25 -7.46
C GLU A 210 -29.44 6.13 -6.58
N GLU A 211 -29.59 4.92 -7.12
CA GLU A 211 -30.14 3.78 -6.40
C GLU A 211 -29.18 3.10 -5.41
N TYR A 212 -27.87 3.42 -5.44
CA TYR A 212 -26.86 2.88 -4.54
C TYR A 212 -25.65 3.82 -4.45
N SER A 213 -25.60 4.58 -3.36
CA SER A 213 -24.58 5.64 -3.16
C SER A 213 -23.28 5.11 -2.56
N LEU A 214 -22.19 5.84 -2.78
CA LEU A 214 -20.88 5.63 -2.17
C LEU A 214 -20.93 5.80 -0.65
N ASP A 215 -21.79 6.68 -0.13
CA ASP A 215 -21.99 6.84 1.31
C ASP A 215 -22.65 5.58 1.92
N GLU A 216 -23.57 4.95 1.19
CA GLU A 216 -24.18 3.69 1.59
C GLU A 216 -23.17 2.55 1.57
N SER A 217 -22.36 2.42 0.50
CA SER A 217 -21.25 1.46 0.44
C SER A 217 -20.27 1.64 1.60
N LEU A 218 -19.89 2.88 1.92
CA LEU A 218 -19.01 3.17 3.04
C LEU A 218 -19.66 2.83 4.39
N GLY A 219 -20.95 3.09 4.54
CA GLY A 219 -21.74 2.76 5.72
C GLY A 219 -21.84 1.25 5.94
N ILE A 220 -22.15 0.48 4.91
CA ILE A 220 -22.16 -0.99 4.95
C ILE A 220 -20.77 -1.52 5.36
N MET A 221 -19.71 -1.00 4.73
CA MET A 221 -18.35 -1.42 5.07
C MET A 221 -17.98 -1.08 6.52
N THR A 222 -18.44 0.06 7.05
CA THR A 222 -18.24 0.44 8.45
C THR A 222 -18.97 -0.53 9.41
N ILE A 223 -20.14 -1.04 9.02
CA ILE A 223 -20.84 -2.09 9.78
C ILE A 223 -20.05 -3.40 9.70
N MET A 224 -19.53 -3.77 8.53
CA MET A 224 -18.71 -4.98 8.34
C MET A 224 -17.41 -4.92 9.16
N ASP A 225 -16.76 -3.76 9.27
CA ASP A 225 -15.59 -3.55 10.15
C ASP A 225 -15.93 -3.86 11.62
N LYS A 226 -17.10 -3.43 12.09
CA LYS A 226 -17.58 -3.73 13.46
C LYS A 226 -17.84 -5.23 13.64
N ILE A 227 -18.51 -5.87 12.68
CA ILE A 227 -18.78 -7.33 12.71
C ILE A 227 -17.48 -8.12 12.78
N ARG A 228 -16.49 -7.80 11.94
CA ARG A 228 -15.19 -8.47 11.94
C ARG A 228 -14.46 -8.32 13.27
N LYS A 229 -14.49 -7.12 13.83
CA LYS A 229 -13.89 -6.85 15.14
C LYS A 229 -14.51 -7.70 16.25
N ASP A 230 -15.83 -7.83 16.28
CA ASP A 230 -16.56 -8.61 17.29
C ASP A 230 -16.18 -10.10 17.27
N ILE A 231 -15.95 -10.68 16.09
CA ILE A 231 -15.59 -12.10 15.92
C ILE A 231 -14.07 -12.35 15.92
N GLY A 232 -13.26 -11.34 16.20
CA GLY A 232 -11.80 -11.44 16.20
C GLY A 232 -11.19 -11.68 14.81
N LEU A 233 -11.93 -11.38 13.73
CA LEU A 233 -11.40 -11.43 12.37
C LEU A 233 -10.48 -10.24 12.15
N VAL A 234 -9.18 -10.48 12.25
CA VAL A 234 -8.14 -9.54 11.87
C VAL A 234 -7.70 -9.91 10.46
N SER A 235 -7.99 -9.08 9.45
CA SER A 235 -7.49 -9.41 8.12
C SER A 235 -5.96 -9.31 8.12
N VAL A 236 -5.28 -10.22 7.40
CA VAL A 236 -3.85 -10.05 7.11
C VAL A 236 -3.61 -8.70 6.41
N LEU A 237 -4.60 -8.18 5.68
CA LEU A 237 -4.61 -6.87 5.03
C LEU A 237 -5.11 -5.71 5.94
N ASP A 238 -5.62 -6.01 7.14
CA ASP A 238 -5.86 -4.98 8.17
C ASP A 238 -4.56 -4.70 8.96
N VAL A 239 -3.67 -5.69 9.05
CA VAL A 239 -2.27 -5.55 9.55
C VAL A 239 -1.30 -5.13 8.44
N ILE A 240 -1.71 -5.28 7.17
CA ILE A 240 -1.00 -4.84 5.98
C ILE A 240 -1.89 -3.88 5.20
N PRO A 241 -1.95 -2.57 5.49
CA PRO A 241 -2.71 -1.68 4.64
C PRO A 241 -2.21 -1.74 3.19
N VAL A 242 -3.18 -1.90 2.31
CA VAL A 242 -3.33 -1.42 0.93
C VAL A 242 -2.07 -1.16 0.13
N LEU A 243 -1.09 -0.38 0.60
CA LEU A 243 0.14 -0.16 -0.16
C LEU A 243 0.89 -1.45 -0.47
N VAL A 244 1.03 -2.41 0.47
CA VAL A 244 1.84 -3.61 0.16
C VAL A 244 1.10 -4.59 -0.76
N ALA A 245 -0.23 -4.70 -0.63
CA ALA A 245 -1.03 -5.57 -1.50
C ALA A 245 -1.37 -4.92 -2.84
N LEU A 246 -1.59 -3.61 -2.91
CA LEU A 246 -1.58 -2.90 -4.19
C LEU A 246 -0.20 -2.95 -4.81
N ASP A 247 0.90 -2.75 -4.10
CA ASP A 247 2.23 -2.89 -4.70
C ASP A 247 2.42 -4.32 -5.24
N THR A 248 2.01 -5.35 -4.52
CA THR A 248 2.19 -6.76 -4.98
C THR A 248 1.20 -7.18 -6.07
N LEU A 249 -0.02 -6.61 -6.12
CA LEU A 249 -1.01 -6.88 -7.18
C LEU A 249 -0.83 -5.96 -8.40
N VAL A 250 -0.39 -4.72 -8.22
CA VAL A 250 0.04 -3.76 -9.26
C VAL A 250 1.34 -4.24 -9.90
N ILE A 251 2.20 -4.96 -9.17
CA ILE A 251 3.31 -5.73 -9.76
C ILE A 251 2.80 -6.75 -10.81
N MET A 252 1.53 -7.20 -10.76
CA MET A 252 0.94 -8.13 -11.75
C MET A 252 -0.10 -7.51 -12.68
N THR A 253 -0.65 -6.34 -12.35
CA THR A 253 -1.54 -5.58 -13.25
C THR A 253 -0.89 -4.24 -13.58
N SER A 254 0.16 -4.29 -14.42
CA SER A 254 0.69 -3.07 -15.01
C SER A 254 -0.44 -2.38 -15.77
N ILE A 255 -0.88 -1.25 -15.22
CA ILE A 255 -1.41 -0.15 -15.99
C ILE A 255 -0.44 0.05 -17.16
N ASN A 256 -0.99 0.12 -18.36
CA ASN A 256 -0.34 0.28 -19.65
C ASN A 256 0.55 1.56 -19.68
N THR A 257 1.63 1.57 -18.91
CA THR A 257 2.53 2.72 -18.71
C THR A 257 3.77 2.50 -19.57
N ARG A 258 4.17 3.56 -20.29
CA ARG A 258 5.31 3.51 -21.18
C ARG A 258 6.59 3.27 -20.35
N PRO A 259 7.46 2.32 -20.70
CA PRO A 259 8.73 2.14 -19.99
C PRO A 259 9.60 3.40 -20.05
N LEU A 260 10.27 3.72 -18.95
CA LEU A 260 11.24 4.81 -18.88
C LEU A 260 12.58 4.41 -19.50
N ARG A 261 13.19 5.32 -20.25
CA ARG A 261 14.52 5.13 -20.84
C ARG A 261 15.60 5.68 -19.90
N TRP A 262 16.36 4.76 -19.32
CA TRP A 262 17.39 5.04 -18.33
C TRP A 262 18.75 5.31 -18.97
N GLY A 263 19.40 6.38 -18.51
CA GLY A 263 20.80 6.68 -18.75
C GLY A 263 21.66 6.38 -17.52
N ILE A 264 22.80 5.68 -17.67
CA ILE A 264 23.71 5.37 -16.57
C ILE A 264 24.93 6.29 -16.62
N LEU A 265 25.07 7.17 -15.61
CA LEU A 265 26.27 7.97 -15.41
C LEU A 265 27.24 7.22 -14.47
N GLY A 266 28.36 6.77 -15.03
CA GLY A 266 29.40 6.04 -14.31
C GLY A 266 29.28 4.53 -14.50
N CYS A 267 30.21 3.95 -15.26
CA CYS A 267 30.28 2.51 -15.52
C CYS A 267 31.07 1.75 -14.43
N GLY A 268 30.69 1.96 -13.17
CA GLY A 268 31.35 1.38 -12.00
C GLY A 268 30.73 0.06 -11.51
N ARG A 269 31.20 -0.44 -10.36
CA ARG A 269 30.68 -1.66 -9.73
C ARG A 269 29.20 -1.53 -9.36
N ILE A 270 28.80 -0.42 -8.74
CA ILE A 270 27.42 -0.24 -8.29
C ILE A 270 26.45 -0.13 -9.48
N SER A 271 26.83 0.61 -10.53
CA SER A 271 26.04 0.67 -11.76
C SER A 271 25.94 -0.68 -12.47
N HIS A 272 27.00 -1.50 -12.44
CA HIS A 272 26.93 -2.87 -12.93
C HIS A 272 25.90 -3.69 -12.14
N THR A 273 25.90 -3.56 -10.82
CA THR A 273 24.93 -4.23 -9.94
C THR A 273 23.51 -3.75 -10.20
N PHE A 274 23.27 -2.44 -10.27
CA PHE A 274 21.98 -1.84 -10.60
C PHE A 274 21.48 -2.33 -11.98
N ALA A 275 22.29 -2.17 -13.02
CA ALA A 275 21.92 -2.58 -14.38
C ALA A 275 21.66 -4.08 -14.52
N SER A 276 22.35 -4.93 -13.75
CA SER A 276 22.12 -6.37 -13.77
C SER A 276 20.81 -6.75 -13.09
N ASN A 277 20.49 -6.11 -11.97
CA ASN A 277 19.35 -6.46 -11.13
C ASN A 277 18.04 -5.80 -11.55
N VAL A 278 18.10 -4.64 -12.20
CA VAL A 278 16.90 -3.92 -12.70
C VAL A 278 16.48 -4.40 -14.10
N LYS A 279 17.34 -5.09 -14.84
CA LYS A 279 17.05 -5.61 -16.19
C LYS A 279 15.74 -6.42 -16.33
N PRO A 280 15.28 -7.20 -15.33
CA PRO A 280 13.98 -7.88 -15.40
C PRO A 280 12.76 -6.96 -15.37
N LEU A 281 12.93 -5.67 -15.03
CA LEU A 281 11.84 -4.72 -14.87
C LEU A 281 11.36 -4.20 -16.23
N GLU A 282 10.14 -4.58 -16.65
CA GLU A 282 9.58 -4.18 -17.94
C GLU A 282 9.35 -2.66 -18.07
N THR A 283 9.22 -1.97 -16.95
CA THR A 283 9.01 -0.52 -16.86
C THR A 283 10.31 0.28 -17.02
N ALA A 284 11.49 -0.39 -17.13
CA ALA A 284 12.80 0.24 -17.26
C ALA A 284 13.59 -0.28 -18.47
N ILE A 285 13.90 0.61 -19.41
CA ILE A 285 14.75 0.33 -20.58
C ILE A 285 16.09 1.02 -20.41
N PHE A 286 17.19 0.28 -20.32
CA PHE A 286 18.53 0.87 -20.36
C PHE A 286 18.89 1.33 -21.77
N HIS A 287 18.80 2.64 -21.99
CA HIS A 287 19.00 3.28 -23.28
C HIS A 287 20.46 3.70 -23.51
N ALA A 288 21.07 4.34 -22.51
CA ALA A 288 22.41 4.89 -22.65
C ALA A 288 23.29 4.67 -21.41
N CYS A 289 24.60 4.64 -21.61
CA CYS A 289 25.58 4.73 -20.52
C CYS A 289 26.72 5.68 -20.89
N ALA A 290 27.35 6.26 -19.87
CA ALA A 290 28.48 7.16 -20.04
C ALA A 290 29.57 6.90 -19.02
N ALA A 291 30.81 7.04 -19.47
CA ALA A 291 32.01 7.05 -18.64
C ALA A 291 32.93 8.19 -19.09
N ARG A 292 33.99 8.45 -18.33
CA ARG A 292 35.03 9.45 -18.69
C ARG A 292 35.93 9.02 -19.87
N SER A 293 35.71 7.82 -20.40
CA SER A 293 36.45 7.21 -21.51
C SER A 293 35.47 6.37 -22.29
N LEU A 294 35.46 6.55 -23.62
CA LEU A 294 34.56 5.84 -24.51
C LEU A 294 34.73 4.32 -24.39
N ASP A 295 35.97 3.82 -24.33
CA ASP A 295 36.26 2.38 -24.21
C ASP A 295 35.55 1.74 -23.01
N LYS A 296 35.58 2.41 -21.85
CA LYS A 296 34.89 1.92 -20.64
C LYS A 296 33.36 1.97 -20.76
N ALA A 297 32.83 3.00 -21.42
CA ALA A 297 31.41 3.09 -21.69
C ALA A 297 30.97 1.97 -22.64
N GLN A 298 31.73 1.70 -23.70
CA GLN A 298 31.48 0.63 -24.67
C GLN A 298 31.60 -0.77 -24.06
N GLU A 299 32.58 -1.00 -23.19
CA GLU A 299 32.71 -2.26 -22.43
C GLU A 299 31.47 -2.51 -21.58
N PHE A 300 31.02 -1.49 -20.84
CA PHE A 300 29.81 -1.56 -20.01
C PHE A 300 28.55 -1.75 -20.85
N ALA A 301 28.41 -1.01 -21.94
CA ALA A 301 27.28 -1.11 -22.86
C ALA A 301 27.16 -2.52 -23.45
N THR A 302 28.29 -3.08 -23.90
CA THR A 302 28.37 -4.44 -24.42
C THR A 302 27.97 -5.46 -23.35
N LYS A 303 28.50 -5.32 -22.12
CA LYS A 303 28.20 -6.23 -21.01
C LYS A 303 26.72 -6.25 -20.63
N HIS A 304 26.04 -5.12 -20.73
CA HIS A 304 24.65 -4.95 -20.28
C HIS A 304 23.61 -4.95 -21.40
N ASN A 305 24.05 -5.00 -22.67
CA ASN A 305 23.22 -4.82 -23.86
C ASN A 305 22.55 -3.43 -23.93
N ILE A 306 23.31 -2.38 -23.64
CA ILE A 306 22.85 -0.99 -23.73
C ILE A 306 23.22 -0.46 -25.12
N PRO A 307 22.28 0.10 -25.90
CA PRO A 307 22.53 0.44 -27.30
C PRO A 307 23.43 1.66 -27.50
N HIS A 308 23.49 2.59 -26.54
CA HIS A 308 24.25 3.84 -26.67
C HIS A 308 25.32 3.99 -25.58
N ALA A 309 26.55 4.31 -25.99
CA ALA A 309 27.68 4.56 -25.11
C ALA A 309 28.30 5.92 -25.43
N TYR A 310 28.47 6.77 -24.41
CA TYR A 310 29.00 8.12 -24.54
C TYR A 310 30.35 8.27 -23.81
N ASP A 311 31.22 9.10 -24.36
CA ASP A 311 32.56 9.43 -23.84
C ASP A 311 32.55 10.53 -22.77
N SER A 312 31.38 11.13 -22.52
CA SER A 312 31.17 12.18 -21.54
C SER A 312 29.77 12.12 -20.94
N TYR A 313 29.64 12.57 -19.70
CA TYR A 313 28.35 12.64 -19.02
C TYR A 313 27.41 13.69 -19.64
N GLU A 314 27.97 14.81 -20.13
CA GLU A 314 27.23 15.87 -20.84
C GLU A 314 26.51 15.33 -22.08
N ALA A 315 27.21 14.50 -22.88
CA ALA A 315 26.65 13.91 -24.09
C ALA A 315 25.45 13.01 -23.78
N LEU A 316 25.52 12.19 -22.72
CA LEU A 316 24.38 11.38 -22.29
C LEU A 316 23.23 12.24 -21.75
N CYS A 317 23.53 13.28 -20.96
CA CYS A 317 22.50 14.20 -20.48
C CYS A 317 21.82 14.97 -21.63
N SER A 318 22.51 15.20 -22.74
CA SER A 318 21.97 15.85 -23.94
C SER A 318 21.11 14.93 -24.81
N ASP A 319 21.13 13.62 -24.58
CA ASP A 319 20.34 12.66 -25.35
C ASP A 319 18.85 12.85 -25.07
N LEU A 320 18.08 13.31 -26.07
CA LEU A 320 16.64 13.56 -25.96
C LEU A 320 15.85 12.28 -25.67
N GLU A 321 16.43 11.11 -25.94
CA GLU A 321 15.80 9.83 -25.72
C GLU A 321 16.02 9.28 -24.29
N VAL A 322 16.80 9.95 -23.44
CA VAL A 322 16.92 9.59 -22.02
C VAL A 322 15.84 10.32 -21.21
N ASP A 323 15.06 9.57 -20.42
CA ASP A 323 14.01 10.12 -19.54
C ASP A 323 14.55 10.38 -18.12
N VAL A 324 15.34 9.44 -17.61
CA VAL A 324 15.87 9.43 -16.24
C VAL A 324 17.34 8.99 -16.25
N VAL A 325 18.16 9.57 -15.37
CA VAL A 325 19.54 9.14 -15.17
C VAL A 325 19.77 8.51 -13.81
N TYR A 326 20.48 7.38 -13.79
CA TYR A 326 21.07 6.78 -12.60
C TYR A 326 22.53 7.22 -12.46
N ILE A 327 22.89 7.82 -11.33
CA ILE A 327 24.24 8.33 -11.05
C ILE A 327 24.93 7.41 -10.04
N GLY A 328 25.68 6.42 -10.56
CA GLY A 328 26.46 5.46 -9.76
C GLY A 328 27.95 5.79 -9.71
N THR A 329 28.28 7.07 -9.52
CA THR A 329 29.68 7.56 -9.51
C THR A 329 30.27 7.54 -8.09
N ILE A 330 31.33 8.31 -7.85
CA ILE A 330 31.92 8.46 -6.51
C ILE A 330 31.28 9.67 -5.81
N HIS A 331 31.26 9.66 -4.47
CA HIS A 331 30.54 10.68 -3.69
C HIS A 331 30.83 12.13 -4.11
N PRO A 332 32.10 12.56 -4.33
CA PRO A 332 32.40 13.95 -4.68
C PRO A 332 31.85 14.41 -6.04
N THR A 333 31.41 13.48 -6.91
CA THR A 333 30.88 13.82 -8.22
C THR A 333 29.35 13.84 -8.27
N HIS A 334 28.65 13.38 -7.22
CA HIS A 334 27.19 13.24 -7.22
C HIS A 334 26.47 14.58 -7.44
N CYS A 335 26.76 15.60 -6.62
CA CYS A 335 26.14 16.92 -6.74
C CYS A 335 26.31 17.52 -8.13
N LYS A 336 27.55 17.57 -8.65
CA LYS A 336 27.84 18.12 -9.99
C LYS A 336 27.06 17.41 -11.10
N LEU A 337 26.98 16.07 -11.05
CA LEU A 337 26.31 15.29 -12.09
C LEU A 337 24.78 15.35 -11.97
N ALA A 338 24.24 15.41 -10.76
CA ALA A 338 22.82 15.62 -10.55
C ALA A 338 22.38 17.00 -11.08
N LEU A 339 23.14 18.07 -10.78
CA LEU A 339 22.90 19.40 -11.34
C LEU A 339 22.99 19.41 -12.87
N LEU A 340 23.98 18.70 -13.45
CA LEU A 340 24.13 18.58 -14.90
C LEU A 340 22.90 17.94 -15.55
N ALA A 341 22.45 16.80 -15.02
CA ALA A 341 21.31 16.06 -15.55
C ALA A 341 20.00 16.86 -15.42
N LEU A 342 19.73 17.45 -14.26
CA LEU A 342 18.57 18.30 -14.05
C LEU A 342 18.58 19.52 -15.00
N ASN A 343 19.74 20.13 -15.24
CA ASN A 343 19.84 21.23 -16.20
C ASN A 343 19.44 20.83 -17.62
N HIS A 344 19.72 19.59 -18.02
CA HIS A 344 19.29 18.99 -19.29
C HIS A 344 17.87 18.41 -19.27
N GLY A 345 17.08 18.68 -18.22
CA GLY A 345 15.69 18.24 -18.16
C GLY A 345 15.52 16.77 -17.82
N LYS A 346 16.53 16.10 -17.25
CA LYS A 346 16.46 14.67 -16.90
C LYS A 346 15.99 14.49 -15.46
N HIS A 347 15.13 13.50 -15.24
CA HIS A 347 14.90 12.98 -13.89
C HIS A 347 16.16 12.30 -13.36
N VAL A 348 16.35 12.26 -12.04
CA VAL A 348 17.59 11.78 -11.43
C VAL A 348 17.34 10.83 -10.27
N LEU A 349 17.97 9.66 -10.33
CA LEU A 349 18.26 8.79 -9.20
C LEU A 349 19.77 8.82 -8.95
N VAL A 350 20.22 9.29 -7.78
CA VAL A 350 21.65 9.40 -7.46
C VAL A 350 22.01 8.52 -6.27
N GLU A 351 23.11 7.75 -6.39
CA GLU A 351 23.58 6.91 -5.30
C GLU A 351 23.82 7.68 -4.00
N LYS A 352 23.68 6.96 -2.88
CA LYS A 352 23.89 7.52 -1.55
C LYS A 352 25.39 7.64 -1.21
N PRO A 353 25.81 8.65 -0.44
CA PRO A 353 25.04 9.86 -0.13
C PRO A 353 24.88 10.70 -1.39
N MET A 354 23.74 11.37 -1.57
CA MET A 354 23.47 12.17 -2.79
C MET A 354 24.42 13.36 -2.99
N ALA A 355 25.11 13.77 -1.93
CA ALA A 355 26.01 14.91 -1.91
C ALA A 355 27.05 14.74 -0.79
N MET A 356 28.08 15.61 -0.77
CA MET A 356 29.11 15.57 0.25
C MET A 356 28.75 16.31 1.54
N ASN A 357 27.79 17.25 1.48
CA ASN A 357 27.31 18.06 2.60
C ASN A 357 25.94 18.66 2.32
N VAL A 358 25.34 19.32 3.34
CA VAL A 358 24.00 19.89 3.25
C VAL A 358 23.90 20.98 2.18
N LYS A 359 24.93 21.80 2.00
CA LYS A 359 24.94 22.90 1.02
C LYS A 359 24.83 22.36 -0.40
N GLU A 360 25.56 21.30 -0.72
CA GLU A 360 25.43 20.61 -2.00
C GLU A 360 24.06 19.96 -2.16
N ALA A 361 23.55 19.29 -1.11
CA ALA A 361 22.25 18.63 -1.16
C ALA A 361 21.10 19.63 -1.41
N GLU A 362 21.11 20.77 -0.73
CA GLU A 362 20.15 21.86 -0.91
C GLU A 362 20.19 22.41 -2.34
N ALA A 363 21.38 22.55 -2.93
CA ALA A 363 21.52 23.05 -4.30
C ALA A 363 20.84 22.13 -5.32
N VAL A 364 21.01 20.81 -5.18
CA VAL A 364 20.41 19.81 -6.08
C VAL A 364 18.89 19.76 -5.92
N ILE A 365 18.40 19.66 -4.69
CA ILE A 365 16.96 19.60 -4.40
C ILE A 365 16.25 20.86 -4.88
N LYS A 366 16.83 22.04 -4.60
CA LYS A 366 16.28 23.31 -5.06
C LYS A 366 16.16 23.35 -6.59
N LEU A 367 17.17 22.88 -7.32
CA LEU A 367 17.12 22.86 -8.79
C LEU A 367 16.05 21.88 -9.29
N ALA A 368 15.93 20.70 -8.69
CA ALA A 368 14.91 19.71 -9.06
C ALA A 368 13.49 20.28 -8.88
N GLN A 369 13.24 20.92 -7.73
CA GLN A 369 11.97 21.60 -7.43
C GLN A 369 11.68 22.74 -8.43
N GLN A 370 12.68 23.59 -8.72
CA GLN A 370 12.55 24.69 -9.68
C GLN A 370 12.22 24.23 -11.09
N LYS A 371 12.72 23.06 -11.50
CA LYS A 371 12.50 22.49 -12.83
C LYS A 371 11.31 21.52 -12.89
N HIS A 372 10.66 21.26 -11.75
CA HIS A 372 9.60 20.26 -11.62
C HIS A 372 10.05 18.87 -12.14
N LEU A 373 11.27 18.48 -11.81
CA LEU A 373 11.83 17.17 -12.18
C LEU A 373 11.91 16.28 -10.95
N PHE A 374 11.53 15.01 -11.12
CA PHE A 374 11.82 13.97 -10.15
C PHE A 374 13.32 13.89 -9.83
N PHE A 375 13.62 13.92 -8.52
CA PHE A 375 14.94 13.73 -7.97
C PHE A 375 14.84 12.84 -6.72
N MET A 376 15.71 11.83 -6.60
CA MET A 376 15.75 10.96 -5.42
C MET A 376 17.18 10.51 -5.10
N GLU A 377 17.53 10.52 -3.82
CA GLU A 377 18.71 9.84 -3.29
C GLU A 377 18.45 8.32 -3.20
N GLY A 378 19.39 7.52 -3.68
CA GLY A 378 19.35 6.06 -3.78
C GLY A 378 19.47 5.36 -2.43
N MET A 379 18.53 5.65 -1.52
CA MET A 379 18.39 4.96 -0.24
C MET A 379 17.50 3.73 -0.39
N TRP A 380 17.96 2.77 -1.21
CA TRP A 380 17.23 1.57 -1.60
C TRP A 380 16.55 0.81 -0.45
N ALA A 381 17.19 0.79 0.74
CA ALA A 381 16.66 0.18 1.96
C ALA A 381 15.21 0.60 2.28
N ARG A 382 14.80 1.82 1.90
CA ARG A 382 13.45 2.36 2.13
C ARG A 382 12.35 1.69 1.32
N PHE A 383 12.71 0.99 0.26
CA PHE A 383 11.75 0.42 -0.70
C PHE A 383 11.56 -1.09 -0.51
N PHE A 384 12.35 -1.73 0.37
CA PHE A 384 12.15 -3.14 0.69
C PHE A 384 10.77 -3.37 1.33
N PRO A 385 10.03 -4.42 0.93
CA PRO A 385 8.72 -4.74 1.50
C PRO A 385 8.71 -4.86 3.02
N ALA A 386 9.77 -5.43 3.59
CA ALA A 386 9.95 -5.52 5.04
C ALA A 386 9.96 -4.14 5.71
N ILE A 387 10.65 -3.16 5.13
CA ILE A 387 10.76 -1.80 5.67
C ILE A 387 9.45 -1.02 5.48
N ARG A 388 8.76 -1.23 4.35
CA ARG A 388 7.38 -0.73 4.15
C ARG A 388 6.45 -1.24 5.26
N PHE A 389 6.49 -2.55 5.55
CA PHE A 389 5.70 -3.14 6.63
C PHE A 389 6.06 -2.59 8.01
N VAL A 390 7.35 -2.37 8.31
CA VAL A 390 7.76 -1.80 9.60
C VAL A 390 7.17 -0.41 9.82
N ARG A 391 7.30 0.51 8.85
CA ARG A 391 6.70 1.85 8.96
C ARG A 391 5.20 1.78 9.18
N GLN A 392 4.55 0.95 8.37
CA GLN A 392 3.12 0.72 8.43
C GLN A 392 2.65 0.20 9.79
N LEU A 393 3.34 -0.78 10.36
CA LEU A 393 3.05 -1.32 11.68
C LEU A 393 3.18 -0.25 12.77
N ILE A 394 4.16 0.64 12.65
CA ILE A 394 4.36 1.77 13.55
C ILE A 394 3.22 2.79 13.41
N ASP A 395 2.87 3.18 12.18
CA ASP A 395 1.80 4.14 11.89
C ASP A 395 0.43 3.66 12.41
N GLN A 396 0.22 2.33 12.47
CA GLN A 396 -0.98 1.71 13.03
C GLN A 396 -0.95 1.59 14.56
N GLY A 397 0.13 2.01 15.22
CA GLY A 397 0.30 1.87 16.67
C GLY A 397 0.57 0.43 17.12
N GLY A 398 1.08 -0.44 16.24
CA GLY A 398 1.30 -1.86 16.51
C GLY A 398 2.30 -2.16 17.63
N ILE A 399 3.20 -1.20 17.93
CA ILE A 399 4.07 -1.23 19.11
C ILE A 399 3.85 -0.05 20.06
N GLY A 400 2.72 0.66 19.93
CA GLY A 400 2.45 1.88 20.68
C GLY A 400 3.36 3.04 20.27
N ASP A 401 3.60 3.96 21.20
CA ASP A 401 4.45 5.14 20.98
C ASP A 401 5.92 4.70 20.94
N VAL A 402 6.64 5.06 19.88
CA VAL A 402 8.06 4.73 19.74
C VAL A 402 8.90 5.67 20.61
N HIS A 403 9.79 5.10 21.42
CA HIS A 403 10.65 5.86 22.34
C HIS A 403 12.15 5.68 22.08
N HIS A 404 12.54 4.61 21.38
CA HIS A 404 13.95 4.30 21.20
C HIS A 404 14.20 3.52 19.90
N VAL A 405 15.24 3.91 19.18
CA VAL A 405 15.78 3.17 18.05
C VAL A 405 17.26 2.92 18.29
N HIS A 406 17.67 1.66 18.19
CA HIS A 406 19.07 1.27 18.13
C HIS A 406 19.37 0.67 16.77
N SER A 407 20.40 1.16 16.10
CA SER A 407 20.84 0.66 14.81
C SER A 407 22.37 0.56 14.80
N ALA A 408 22.89 -0.51 14.22
CA ALA A 408 24.32 -0.76 14.15
C ALA A 408 24.69 -1.36 12.80
N PHE A 409 25.68 -0.76 12.11
CA PHE A 409 26.26 -1.29 10.89
C PHE A 409 27.78 -1.13 10.96
N GLY A 410 28.51 -2.23 10.88
CA GLY A 410 29.97 -2.23 10.83
C GLY A 410 30.45 -3.41 10.01
N VAL A 411 31.42 -3.17 9.13
CA VAL A 411 32.05 -4.18 8.29
C VAL A 411 33.56 -4.01 8.31
N PRO A 412 34.35 -5.09 8.26
CA PRO A 412 35.80 -4.99 8.16
C PRO A 412 36.20 -4.58 6.75
N PHE A 413 36.74 -3.38 6.58
CA PHE A 413 37.30 -2.93 5.30
C PHE A 413 38.74 -3.45 5.13
N LYS A 414 39.09 -3.97 3.94
CA LYS A 414 40.41 -4.55 3.67
C LYS A 414 41.36 -3.51 3.06
N GLY A 415 42.52 -3.29 3.68
CA GLY A 415 43.72 -2.67 3.10
C GLY A 415 43.64 -1.19 2.72
N ASP A 416 44.78 -0.49 2.77
CA ASP A 416 44.90 0.98 2.68
C ASP A 416 44.55 1.61 1.31
N ASN A 417 44.27 0.81 0.29
CA ASN A 417 44.04 1.27 -1.09
C ASN A 417 42.56 1.45 -1.47
N ASP A 418 41.63 1.01 -0.63
CA ASP A 418 40.20 1.11 -0.90
C ASP A 418 39.69 2.55 -0.84
N ARG A 419 38.64 2.85 -1.63
CA ARG A 419 38.03 4.21 -1.70
C ARG A 419 37.65 4.71 -0.31
N ILE A 420 37.19 3.83 0.57
CA ILE A 420 36.74 4.21 1.91
C ILE A 420 37.84 4.83 2.78
N TRP A 421 39.11 4.55 2.49
CA TRP A 421 40.24 5.14 3.22
C TRP A 421 40.74 6.45 2.59
N LYS A 422 40.08 6.95 1.54
CA LYS A 422 40.51 8.12 0.76
C LYS A 422 39.60 9.30 1.02
N LYS A 423 40.12 10.27 1.76
CA LYS A 423 39.42 11.51 2.15
C LYS A 423 38.88 12.27 0.94
N GLU A 424 39.70 12.37 -0.09
CA GLU A 424 39.41 13.07 -1.35
C GLU A 424 38.30 12.40 -2.18
N LEU A 425 37.93 11.16 -1.85
CA LEU A 425 36.84 10.41 -2.49
C LEU A 425 35.60 10.29 -1.59
N GLY A 426 35.53 11.08 -0.52
CA GLY A 426 34.46 11.01 0.47
C GLY A 426 34.41 9.66 1.20
N GLY A 427 35.58 9.07 1.46
CA GLY A 427 35.70 7.87 2.28
C GLY A 427 35.38 8.15 3.75
N GLY A 428 35.20 7.09 4.52
CA GLY A 428 34.79 7.12 5.93
C GLY A 428 33.58 6.23 6.18
N GLY A 429 33.45 5.75 7.42
CA GLY A 429 32.32 4.90 7.80
C GLY A 429 30.98 5.63 7.73
N LEU A 430 30.95 6.94 8.00
CA LEU A 430 29.73 7.74 8.08
C LEU A 430 29.04 7.86 6.72
N LEU A 431 29.76 8.33 5.69
CA LEU A 431 29.20 8.48 4.34
C LEU A 431 28.87 7.13 3.69
N ASP A 432 29.62 6.07 3.98
CA ASP A 432 29.40 4.78 3.34
C ASP A 432 28.31 3.93 3.99
N ILE A 433 28.38 3.69 5.30
CA ILE A 433 27.48 2.77 6.02
C ILE A 433 26.68 3.46 7.13
N GLY A 434 27.22 4.54 7.72
CA GLY A 434 26.56 5.29 8.78
C GLY A 434 25.26 5.95 8.31
N ILE A 435 25.17 6.32 7.03
CA ILE A 435 23.94 6.85 6.45
C ILE A 435 22.75 5.88 6.57
N TYR A 436 22.94 4.56 6.44
CA TYR A 436 21.87 3.59 6.65
C TYR A 436 21.40 3.53 8.11
N VAL A 437 22.32 3.70 9.05
CA VAL A 437 22.04 3.72 10.49
C VAL A 437 21.20 4.95 10.84
N ILE A 438 21.59 6.12 10.34
CA ILE A 438 20.85 7.37 10.51
C ILE A 438 19.50 7.28 9.80
N ALA A 439 19.46 6.72 8.58
CA ALA A 439 18.23 6.50 7.84
C ALA A 439 17.25 5.61 8.63
N SER A 440 17.71 4.56 9.31
CA SER A 440 16.80 3.70 10.10
C SER A 440 16.17 4.44 11.29
N ALA A 441 16.92 5.34 11.94
CA ALA A 441 16.41 6.14 13.05
C ALA A 441 15.44 7.23 12.58
N THR A 442 15.83 7.97 11.54
CA THR A 442 15.04 9.10 11.00
C THR A 442 13.73 8.66 10.37
N MET A 443 13.68 7.44 9.82
CA MET A 443 12.45 6.81 9.31
C MET A 443 11.32 6.78 10.35
N VAL A 444 11.67 6.70 11.64
CA VAL A 444 10.71 6.42 12.71
C VAL A 444 10.55 7.61 13.66
N LEU A 445 11.66 8.30 13.97
CA LEU A 445 11.68 9.39 14.96
C LEU A 445 11.67 10.78 14.31
N GLY A 446 11.63 10.85 12.98
CA GLY A 446 11.82 12.10 12.23
C GLY A 446 13.30 12.49 12.08
N PHE A 447 13.55 13.53 11.30
CA PHE A 447 14.89 13.92 10.83
C PHE A 447 15.35 15.29 11.35
N GLU A 448 14.69 15.82 12.39
CA GLU A 448 15.03 17.08 13.07
C GLU A 448 15.36 16.82 14.56
N PRO A 449 16.48 16.17 14.88
CA PRO A 449 16.83 15.90 16.27
C PRO A 449 17.16 17.18 17.03
N GLU A 450 16.72 17.27 18.29
CA GLU A 450 17.05 18.40 19.16
C GLU A 450 18.55 18.48 19.47
N ASN A 451 19.23 17.34 19.56
CA ASN A 451 20.65 17.24 19.90
C ASN A 451 21.32 16.09 19.15
N VAL A 452 22.57 16.30 18.71
CA VAL A 452 23.41 15.28 18.07
C VAL A 452 24.77 15.24 18.75
N THR A 453 25.07 14.12 19.42
CA THR A 453 26.38 13.86 20.04
C THR A 453 27.08 12.72 19.31
N SER A 454 28.40 12.82 19.15
CA SER A 454 29.17 11.79 18.45
C SER A 454 30.53 11.55 19.10
N ALA A 455 30.98 10.31 19.06
CA ALA A 455 32.32 9.89 19.46
C ALA A 455 32.87 8.89 18.43
N GLY A 456 34.14 9.03 18.09
CA GLY A 456 34.81 8.23 17.07
C GLY A 456 36.30 8.49 17.05
N LYS A 457 37.05 7.74 16.22
CA LYS A 457 38.46 8.00 15.95
C LYS A 457 38.60 8.57 14.55
N LEU A 458 39.61 9.42 14.38
CA LEU A 458 40.07 9.87 13.07
C LEU A 458 41.49 9.35 12.89
N ASN A 459 41.79 8.85 11.70
CA ASN A 459 43.17 8.82 11.23
C ASN A 459 43.41 10.03 10.33
N ASP A 460 44.60 10.11 9.73
CA ASP A 460 44.98 11.21 8.83
C ASP A 460 44.09 11.34 7.57
N LYS A 461 43.20 10.36 7.33
CA LYS A 461 42.40 10.23 6.11
C LYS A 461 40.90 10.35 6.40
N VAL A 462 40.35 9.55 7.30
CA VAL A 462 38.90 9.39 7.51
C VAL A 462 38.56 9.02 8.96
N GLU A 463 37.29 9.14 9.31
CA GLU A 463 36.71 8.69 10.56
C GLU A 463 36.39 7.18 10.55
N TYR A 464 36.59 6.53 11.70
CA TYR A 464 36.24 5.14 11.94
C TYR A 464 35.98 4.90 13.44
N SER A 465 35.03 4.03 13.78
CA SER A 465 34.70 3.70 15.17
C SER A 465 35.22 2.30 15.55
N THR A 466 34.98 1.32 14.69
CA THR A 466 35.36 -0.09 14.86
C THR A 466 35.72 -0.70 13.50
N LEU A 467 36.72 -1.59 13.46
CA LEU A 467 37.09 -2.37 12.26
C LEU A 467 36.51 -3.79 12.32
N THR A 468 35.41 -3.96 13.05
CA THR A 468 34.78 -5.26 13.33
C THR A 468 33.38 -5.30 12.72
N LYS A 469 32.96 -6.51 12.33
CA LYS A 469 31.58 -6.76 11.93
C LYS A 469 30.63 -6.54 13.13
N LEU A 470 29.63 -5.67 12.97
CA LEU A 470 28.56 -5.49 13.98
C LEU A 470 27.35 -6.37 13.65
N SER A 471 26.31 -6.32 14.50
CA SER A 471 25.13 -7.17 14.35
C SER A 471 24.34 -6.92 13.06
N GLU A 472 24.47 -5.73 12.46
CA GLU A 472 23.71 -5.31 11.27
C GLU A 472 22.19 -5.39 11.45
N THR A 473 21.73 -5.13 12.68
CA THR A 473 20.33 -5.16 13.11
C THR A 473 19.81 -3.75 13.43
N VAL A 474 18.50 -3.58 13.34
CA VAL A 474 17.80 -2.41 13.92
C VAL A 474 16.78 -2.90 14.93
N THR A 475 16.75 -2.27 16.10
CA THR A 475 15.74 -2.49 17.13
C THR A 475 14.96 -1.21 17.34
N ILE A 476 13.64 -1.28 17.18
CA ILE A 476 12.70 -0.18 17.40
C ILE A 476 11.86 -0.57 18.61
N SER A 477 11.84 0.26 19.65
CA SER A 477 11.15 -0.01 20.91
C SER A 477 10.06 1.01 21.16
N GLY A 478 8.83 0.53 21.35
CA GLY A 478 7.67 1.33 21.70
C GLY A 478 6.99 0.87 22.97
N SER A 479 5.98 1.62 23.40
CA SER A 479 5.29 1.40 24.68
C SER A 479 4.52 0.08 24.78
N LYS A 480 4.20 -0.57 23.64
CA LYS A 480 3.45 -1.84 23.58
C LYS A 480 4.24 -2.99 22.93
N GLY A 481 5.48 -2.74 22.50
CA GLY A 481 6.25 -3.78 21.82
C GLY A 481 7.60 -3.35 21.27
N ARG A 482 8.24 -4.25 20.53
CA ARG A 482 9.50 -4.05 19.83
C ARG A 482 9.44 -4.63 18.43
N ILE A 483 10.16 -4.01 17.50
CA ILE A 483 10.43 -4.53 16.17
C ILE A 483 11.93 -4.76 16.04
N PHE A 484 12.30 -5.93 15.55
CA PHE A 484 13.67 -6.29 15.19
C PHE A 484 13.73 -6.42 13.67
N ILE A 485 14.49 -5.56 13.01
CA ILE A 485 14.88 -5.73 11.62
C ILE A 485 16.13 -6.60 11.58
N GLN A 486 16.00 -7.78 10.99
CA GLN A 486 17.04 -8.80 11.00
C GLN A 486 18.16 -8.48 9.99
N PRO A 487 19.38 -9.00 10.19
CA PRO A 487 20.49 -8.68 9.32
C PRO A 487 20.40 -9.37 7.95
N PRO A 488 20.94 -8.75 6.88
CA PRO A 488 21.47 -7.39 6.87
C PRO A 488 20.33 -6.35 6.86
N ALA A 489 20.29 -5.44 7.84
CA ALA A 489 19.13 -4.54 8.00
C ALA A 489 18.90 -3.59 6.81
N HIS A 490 19.95 -3.25 6.07
CA HIS A 490 19.86 -2.39 4.87
C HIS A 490 19.22 -3.11 3.66
N ALA A 491 19.02 -4.42 3.73
CA ALA A 491 18.39 -5.24 2.69
C ALA A 491 17.68 -6.45 3.32
N THR A 492 16.92 -6.23 4.39
CA THR A 492 16.38 -7.34 5.20
C THR A 492 15.31 -8.15 4.46
N MET A 493 15.23 -9.45 4.77
CA MET A 493 14.11 -10.33 4.38
C MET A 493 13.25 -10.72 5.59
N GLU A 494 13.59 -10.29 6.79
CA GLU A 494 12.97 -10.82 8.00
C GLU A 494 12.86 -9.75 9.06
N ILE A 495 11.70 -9.72 9.71
CA ILE A 495 11.48 -8.92 10.89
C ILE A 495 10.86 -9.79 11.98
N SER A 496 11.20 -9.52 13.23
CA SER A 496 10.47 -10.04 14.39
C SER A 496 9.72 -8.90 15.07
N VAL A 497 8.48 -9.14 15.45
CA VAL A 497 7.66 -8.22 16.22
C VAL A 497 7.35 -8.87 17.56
N VAL A 498 7.67 -8.18 18.64
CA VAL A 498 7.34 -8.60 20.00
C VAL A 498 6.29 -7.64 20.55
N THR A 499 5.15 -8.15 21.01
CA THR A 499 4.09 -7.36 21.65
C THR A 499 3.91 -7.76 23.10
N TYR A 500 3.48 -6.80 23.93
CA TYR A 500 3.20 -7.01 25.36
C TYR A 500 1.69 -7.06 25.60
N ASP A 501 1.21 -8.02 26.40
CA ASP A 501 -0.15 -7.97 26.95
C ASP A 501 -0.23 -7.06 28.19
N GLU A 502 -1.43 -6.94 28.77
CA GLU A 502 -1.69 -6.10 29.95
C GLU A 502 -0.90 -6.53 31.21
N PHE A 503 -0.35 -7.75 31.22
CA PHE A 503 0.49 -8.28 32.29
C PHE A 503 1.98 -8.26 31.95
N GLY A 504 2.36 -7.70 30.79
CA GLY A 504 3.73 -7.63 30.32
C GLY A 504 4.27 -8.94 29.73
N LYS A 505 3.41 -9.92 29.45
CA LYS A 505 3.83 -11.16 28.78
C LYS A 505 4.13 -10.85 27.31
N GLU A 506 5.28 -11.31 26.86
CA GLU A 506 5.73 -11.11 25.48
C GLU A 506 5.16 -12.18 24.54
N THR A 507 4.73 -11.75 23.36
CA THR A 507 4.43 -12.64 22.22
C THR A 507 5.27 -12.19 21.03
N GLU A 508 6.04 -13.11 20.45
CA GLU A 508 6.87 -12.84 19.27
C GLU A 508 6.23 -13.43 18.01
N LYS A 509 6.25 -12.65 16.92
CA LYS A 509 5.91 -13.10 15.57
C LYS A 509 7.01 -12.69 14.60
N THR A 510 7.55 -13.68 13.88
CA THR A 510 8.51 -13.45 12.79
C THR A 510 7.79 -13.43 11.45
N LEU A 511 8.14 -12.47 10.60
CA LEU A 511 7.59 -12.29 9.26
C LEU A 511 8.74 -12.30 8.25
N ARG A 512 8.52 -12.99 7.11
CA ARG A 512 9.51 -13.10 6.03
C ARG A 512 9.01 -12.41 4.76
N PHE A 513 9.90 -11.66 4.13
CA PHE A 513 9.73 -10.86 2.92
C PHE A 513 10.87 -11.21 1.95
N PRO A 514 10.72 -12.26 1.12
CA PRO A 514 11.82 -12.70 0.28
C PRO A 514 12.20 -11.64 -0.77
N TRP A 515 13.49 -11.51 -1.05
CA TRP A 515 13.97 -10.72 -2.19
C TRP A 515 13.43 -11.29 -3.51
N PRO A 516 13.35 -10.49 -4.59
CA PRO A 516 12.95 -10.97 -5.91
C PRO A 516 13.80 -12.15 -6.40
N ASN A 517 15.12 -12.08 -6.15
CA ASN A 517 16.01 -13.22 -6.21
C ASN A 517 16.44 -13.61 -4.78
N PRO A 518 15.98 -14.75 -4.24
CA PRO A 518 16.31 -15.18 -2.88
C PRO A 518 17.81 -15.36 -2.59
N ASN A 519 18.64 -15.47 -3.62
CA ASN A 519 20.09 -15.67 -3.48
C ASN A 519 20.91 -14.38 -3.67
N ASP A 520 20.27 -13.26 -4.05
CA ASP A 520 20.96 -11.99 -4.28
C ASP A 520 20.14 -10.82 -3.75
N HIS A 521 20.56 -10.26 -2.62
CA HIS A 521 19.94 -9.08 -2.01
C HIS A 521 19.96 -7.85 -2.91
N HIS A 522 20.88 -7.78 -3.88
CA HIS A 522 20.90 -6.70 -4.85
C HIS A 522 19.70 -6.72 -5.80
N SER A 523 18.96 -7.83 -5.89
CA SER A 523 17.68 -7.85 -6.59
C SER A 523 16.65 -6.89 -5.99
N GLY A 524 16.88 -6.41 -4.75
CA GLY A 524 16.10 -5.33 -4.15
C GLY A 524 16.20 -3.97 -4.87
N PHE A 525 17.19 -3.78 -5.76
CA PHE A 525 17.24 -2.60 -6.65
C PHE A 525 15.98 -2.45 -7.51
N LEU A 526 15.26 -3.55 -7.77
CA LEU A 526 13.97 -3.51 -8.47
C LEU A 526 12.95 -2.62 -7.74
N TYR A 527 12.93 -2.65 -6.40
CA TYR A 527 11.95 -1.90 -5.62
C TYR A 527 12.16 -0.39 -5.73
N GLU A 528 13.42 0.07 -5.71
CA GLU A 528 13.70 1.50 -5.88
C GLU A 528 13.50 1.97 -7.32
N ALA A 529 13.88 1.15 -8.32
CA ALA A 529 13.70 1.51 -9.72
C ALA A 529 12.21 1.60 -10.09
N GLU A 530 11.39 0.68 -9.59
CA GLU A 530 9.94 0.71 -9.78
C GLU A 530 9.33 1.95 -9.10
N ALA A 531 9.77 2.28 -7.87
CA ALA A 531 9.30 3.48 -7.18
C ALA A 531 9.64 4.77 -7.95
N VAL A 532 10.80 4.84 -8.61
CA VAL A 532 11.14 5.95 -9.52
C VAL A 532 10.19 6.01 -10.70
N THR A 533 9.93 4.88 -11.36
CA THR A 533 9.02 4.84 -12.52
C THR A 533 7.61 5.27 -12.13
N GLU A 534 7.09 4.76 -11.02
CA GLU A 534 5.77 5.12 -10.49
C GLU A 534 5.68 6.62 -10.20
N ALA A 535 6.69 7.21 -9.55
CA ALA A 535 6.72 8.63 -9.24
C ALA A 535 6.67 9.52 -10.47
N ILE A 536 7.52 9.22 -11.46
CA ILE A 536 7.63 10.00 -12.69
C ILE A 536 6.31 9.94 -13.45
N HIS A 537 5.69 8.76 -13.59
CA HIS A 537 4.39 8.63 -14.25
C HIS A 537 3.27 9.37 -13.51
N ASN A 538 3.35 9.44 -12.19
CA ASN A 538 2.41 10.20 -11.36
C ASN A 538 2.74 11.70 -11.28
N ASN A 539 3.68 12.20 -12.07
CA ASN A 539 4.17 13.59 -12.07
C ASN A 539 4.64 14.06 -10.67
N GLN A 540 5.18 13.14 -9.88
CA GLN A 540 5.77 13.44 -8.57
C GLN A 540 7.22 13.90 -8.75
N ILE A 541 7.67 14.83 -7.91
CA ILE A 541 9.07 15.31 -7.90
C ILE A 541 9.95 14.57 -6.89
N GLU A 542 9.34 13.76 -6.02
CA GLU A 542 9.96 12.97 -4.95
C GLU A 542 9.05 11.79 -4.56
N ARG A 543 9.56 10.85 -3.74
CA ARG A 543 8.74 9.79 -3.13
C ARG A 543 8.44 10.11 -1.67
N SER A 544 7.22 9.82 -1.23
CA SER A 544 6.85 9.94 0.18
C SER A 544 7.61 8.97 1.09
N GLU A 545 8.00 7.80 0.60
CA GLU A 545 8.78 6.83 1.37
C GLU A 545 10.21 7.30 1.68
N TYR A 546 10.72 8.28 0.92
CA TYR A 546 12.02 8.91 1.15
C TYR A 546 12.06 10.30 0.51
N SER A 547 11.69 11.30 1.30
CA SER A 547 11.49 12.68 0.85
C SER A 547 12.80 13.46 0.74
N HIS A 548 12.78 14.55 -0.05
CA HIS A 548 13.85 15.56 -0.10
C HIS A 548 14.15 16.12 1.28
N ALA A 549 13.12 16.35 2.10
CA ALA A 549 13.27 16.86 3.46
C ALA A 549 14.04 15.88 4.35
N GLU A 550 13.76 14.58 4.21
CA GLU A 550 14.46 13.53 4.94
C GLU A 550 15.92 13.37 4.50
N SER A 551 16.21 13.37 3.20
CA SER A 551 17.59 13.41 2.69
C SER A 551 18.38 14.60 3.24
N LEU A 552 17.77 15.80 3.26
CA LEU A 552 18.38 17.00 3.85
C LEU A 552 18.61 16.86 5.35
N GLY A 553 17.63 16.34 6.10
CA GLY A 553 17.75 16.12 7.53
C GLY A 553 18.86 15.13 7.87
N ILE A 554 18.94 14.00 7.15
CA ILE A 554 20.03 13.02 7.29
C ILE A 554 21.38 13.69 7.00
N MET A 555 21.49 14.48 5.92
CA MET A 555 22.74 15.16 5.59
C MET A 555 23.13 16.19 6.68
N LYS A 556 22.19 16.95 7.24
CA LYS A 556 22.44 17.86 8.38
C LYS A 556 22.96 17.12 9.61
N ILE A 557 22.39 15.97 9.93
CA ILE A 557 22.84 15.11 11.03
C ILE A 557 24.27 14.63 10.76
N MET A 558 24.55 14.18 9.53
CA MET A 558 25.89 13.74 9.13
C MET A 558 26.90 14.89 9.23
N ASP A 559 26.58 16.08 8.72
CA ASP A 559 27.43 17.27 8.85
C ASP A 559 27.74 17.60 10.32
N GLN A 560 26.73 17.54 11.20
CA GLN A 560 26.92 17.77 12.63
C GLN A 560 27.85 16.72 13.25
N ILE A 561 27.70 15.43 12.90
CA ILE A 561 28.58 14.35 13.35
C ILE A 561 30.02 14.61 12.87
N ARG A 562 30.21 14.98 11.61
CA ARG A 562 31.54 15.28 11.04
C ARG A 562 32.20 16.46 11.76
N HIS A 563 31.46 17.55 11.99
CA HIS A 563 31.95 18.71 12.71
C HIS A 563 32.33 18.40 14.16
N ASN A 564 31.49 17.66 14.88
CA ASN A 564 31.78 17.21 16.25
C ASN A 564 33.07 16.37 16.34
N LEU A 565 33.37 15.62 15.27
CA LEU A 565 34.57 14.79 15.14
C LEU A 565 35.78 15.57 14.59
N GLY A 566 35.60 16.79 14.08
CA GLY A 566 36.66 17.55 13.40
C GLY A 566 37.02 17.02 12.00
N LEU A 567 36.13 16.23 11.37
CA LEU A 567 36.30 15.74 10.01
C LEU A 567 35.81 16.78 8.99
N VAL A 568 36.70 17.18 8.08
CA VAL A 568 36.42 18.17 7.03
C VAL A 568 36.85 17.62 5.67
N TYR A 569 35.93 17.52 4.71
CA TYR A 569 36.25 17.15 3.32
C TYR A 569 36.54 18.39 2.46
N THR A 570 37.11 18.19 1.28
CA THR A 570 37.37 19.27 0.32
C THR A 570 36.09 20.00 -0.11
N ALA A 571 34.94 19.33 -0.10
CA ALA A 571 33.65 19.93 -0.44
C ALA A 571 33.13 20.92 0.63
N ASP A 572 33.69 20.90 1.85
CA ASP A 572 33.31 21.82 2.93
C ASP A 572 34.10 23.14 2.86
N THR A 573 35.19 23.19 2.09
CA THR A 573 35.96 24.42 1.85
C THR A 573 35.37 25.24 0.71
N PRO A 574 35.34 26.59 0.83
CA PRO A 574 34.69 27.50 -0.13
C PRO A 574 35.15 27.41 -1.58
#